data_AF-A0A7W5MKV4-F1
#
_entry.id   AF-A0A7W5MKV4-F1
#
_cell.length_a   1.000
_cell.length_b   1.000
_cell.length_c   1.000
_cell.angle_alpha   90.00
_cell.angle_beta   90.00
_cell.angle_gamma   90.00
#
_symmetry.space_group_name_H-M   'P 1'
#
loop_
_entity.id
_entity.type
_entity.pdbx_description
1 polymer ?
#
loop_
_entity_poly.entity_id
_entity_poly.type
_entity_poly.pdbx_seq_one_letter_code
_entity_poly.pdbx_strand_id
1 'polypeptide(L)'
;MTERDATRAVELRVIDERLHEWGLPRYQTEMAAGIDLHACIDTPLTLQPQAPAVLIPSGIALLMNDPYMAAVLLARSGLGHKKGLILGQSVGLIDADYADQIYISAWLRTPPGSAPLVIEPGDRVAQLVFVPILRPALRVVEAFSSETGRGLGGFGSTGYGSAATRSPASK
;
A
#
# COMPACT_ATOMS: atom_id res chain seq x y z
N MET A 1 -26.37 3.32 19.28
CA MET A 1 -25.24 2.37 19.16
C MET A 1 -25.29 1.84 17.73
N THR A 2 -24.60 2.55 16.83
CA THR A 2 -24.81 2.46 15.38
C THR A 2 -24.18 1.21 14.77
N GLU A 3 -24.83 0.70 13.71
CA GLU A 3 -24.49 -0.41 12.81
C GLU A 3 -22.97 -0.53 12.49
N ARG A 4 -22.17 -1.07 13.41
CA ARG A 4 -20.75 -1.38 13.17
C ARG A 4 -20.49 -2.85 12.85
N ASP A 5 -21.56 -3.63 12.66
CA ASP A 5 -21.46 -5.09 12.67
C ASP A 5 -21.99 -5.77 11.40
N ALA A 6 -22.36 -5.00 10.38
CA ALA A 6 -22.55 -5.56 9.06
C ALA A 6 -21.16 -5.70 8.42
N THR A 7 -20.63 -6.92 8.34
CA THR A 7 -19.51 -7.24 7.45
C THR A 7 -19.86 -6.72 6.06
N ARG A 8 -19.16 -5.68 5.61
CA ARG A 8 -19.34 -5.15 4.26
C ARG A 8 -18.74 -6.16 3.29
N ALA A 9 -19.60 -6.93 2.63
CA ALA A 9 -19.17 -7.92 1.66
C ALA A 9 -18.54 -7.20 0.46
N VAL A 10 -17.35 -7.64 0.07
CA VAL A 10 -16.66 -7.21 -1.15
C VAL A 10 -16.73 -8.36 -2.14
N GLU A 11 -17.15 -8.08 -3.36
CA GLU A 11 -17.16 -9.08 -4.43
C GLU A 11 -15.73 -9.31 -4.93
N LEU A 12 -15.35 -10.58 -5.10
CA LEU A 12 -14.06 -10.97 -5.67
C LEU A 12 -14.31 -11.86 -6.89
N ARG A 13 -13.76 -11.46 -8.03
CA ARG A 13 -13.73 -12.29 -9.24
C ARG A 13 -12.33 -12.87 -9.44
N VAL A 14 -12.25 -14.20 -9.51
CA VAL A 14 -11.03 -14.90 -9.92
C VAL A 14 -10.89 -14.76 -11.43
N ILE A 15 -9.75 -14.25 -11.88
CA ILE A 15 -9.37 -14.10 -13.29
C ILE A 15 -8.37 -15.17 -13.70
N ASP A 16 -7.46 -15.53 -12.78
CA ASP A 16 -6.50 -16.61 -12.98
C ASP A 16 -6.89 -17.84 -12.16
N GLU A 17 -7.31 -18.90 -12.85
CA GLU A 17 -7.79 -20.15 -12.24
C GLU A 17 -6.75 -20.85 -11.37
N ARG A 18 -5.44 -20.59 -11.58
CA ARG A 18 -4.36 -21.17 -10.75
C ARG A 18 -4.47 -20.76 -9.28
N LEU A 19 -5.17 -19.66 -8.97
CA LEU A 19 -5.45 -19.24 -7.60
C LEU A 19 -6.30 -20.25 -6.83
N HIS A 20 -7.10 -21.08 -7.49
CA HIS A 20 -7.81 -22.16 -6.82
C HIS A 20 -6.86 -23.25 -6.29
N GLU A 21 -5.70 -23.43 -6.94
CA GLU A 21 -4.66 -24.36 -6.52
C GLU A 21 -3.69 -23.74 -5.51
N TRP A 22 -3.26 -22.49 -5.74
CA TRP A 22 -2.35 -21.76 -4.85
C TRP A 22 -3.02 -21.25 -3.57
N GLY A 23 -4.35 -21.18 -3.60
CA GLY A 23 -5.21 -20.68 -2.53
C GLY A 23 -5.64 -19.24 -2.79
N LEU A 24 -6.95 -19.01 -2.65
CA LEU A 24 -7.52 -17.67 -2.82
C LEU A 24 -6.97 -16.69 -1.76
N PRO A 25 -6.86 -15.39 -2.10
CA PRO A 25 -6.48 -14.35 -1.15
C PRO A 25 -7.36 -14.39 0.11
N ARG A 26 -6.71 -14.50 1.26
CA ARG A 26 -7.35 -14.60 2.58
C ARG A 26 -6.47 -14.03 3.67
N TYR A 27 -7.12 -13.65 4.77
CA TYR A 27 -6.43 -13.33 6.01
C TYR A 27 -5.71 -14.57 6.55
N GLN A 28 -4.41 -14.43 6.82
CA GLN A 28 -3.55 -15.55 7.20
C GLN A 28 -3.69 -15.92 8.69
N THR A 29 -4.14 -14.97 9.50
CA THR A 29 -4.44 -15.15 10.93
C THR A 29 -5.71 -14.38 11.26
N GLU A 30 -6.34 -14.69 12.40
CA GLU A 30 -7.59 -14.05 12.84
C GLU A 30 -7.49 -12.53 12.98
N MET A 31 -6.31 -12.02 13.36
CA MET A 31 -6.06 -10.59 13.56
C MET A 31 -5.28 -9.94 12.40
N ALA A 32 -5.15 -10.61 11.25
CA ALA A 32 -4.45 -10.06 10.11
C ALA A 32 -5.24 -8.88 9.52
N ALA A 33 -4.57 -7.75 9.27
CA ALA A 33 -5.19 -6.57 8.67
C ALA A 33 -5.30 -6.65 7.15
N GLY A 34 -4.49 -7.51 6.51
CA GLY A 34 -4.42 -7.59 5.05
C GLY A 34 -4.45 -9.01 4.51
N ILE A 35 -4.78 -9.09 3.21
CA ILE A 35 -4.75 -10.32 2.41
C ILE A 35 -3.56 -10.27 1.47
N ASP A 36 -2.78 -11.35 1.40
CA ASP A 36 -1.65 -11.45 0.48
C ASP A 36 -2.14 -11.64 -0.97
N LEU A 37 -1.44 -11.03 -1.93
CA LEU A 37 -1.66 -11.23 -3.36
C LEU A 37 -0.52 -12.04 -3.99
N HIS A 38 -0.91 -12.97 -4.86
CA HIS A 38 0.00 -13.82 -5.62
C HIS A 38 0.49 -13.11 -6.90
N ALA A 39 1.68 -13.48 -7.35
CA ALA A 39 2.18 -13.17 -8.68
C ALA A 39 1.62 -14.18 -9.70
N CYS A 40 0.60 -13.78 -10.46
CA CYS A 40 -0.04 -14.64 -11.46
C CYS A 40 0.69 -14.59 -12.80
N ILE A 41 1.95 -15.04 -12.80
CA ILE A 41 2.85 -15.08 -13.95
C ILE A 41 3.06 -16.51 -14.42
N ASP A 42 3.35 -16.70 -15.70
CA ASP A 42 3.50 -18.05 -16.28
C ASP A 42 4.87 -18.67 -16.07
N THR A 43 5.90 -17.83 -16.01
CA THR A 43 7.30 -18.25 -15.84
C THR A 43 7.99 -17.37 -14.80
N PRO A 44 9.09 -17.84 -14.19
CA PRO A 44 9.82 -17.06 -13.20
C PRO A 44 10.24 -15.69 -13.75
N LEU A 45 9.99 -14.62 -12.99
CA LEU A 45 10.30 -13.24 -13.36
C LEU A 45 11.54 -12.77 -12.59
N THR A 46 12.59 -12.41 -13.29
CA THR A 46 13.79 -11.82 -12.68
C THR A 46 13.71 -10.30 -12.65
N LEU A 47 13.67 -9.72 -11.45
CA LEU A 47 13.80 -8.28 -11.23
C LEU A 47 15.26 -7.90 -11.02
N GLN A 48 15.72 -6.92 -11.79
CA GLN A 48 17.04 -6.34 -11.65
C GLN A 48 17.02 -5.14 -10.67
N PRO A 49 18.06 -4.95 -9.83
CA PRO A 49 18.12 -3.80 -8.93
C PRO A 49 18.01 -2.47 -9.66
N GLN A 50 17.19 -1.55 -9.16
CA GLN A 50 16.93 -0.21 -9.74
C GLN A 50 16.36 -0.19 -11.17
N ALA A 51 16.08 -1.33 -11.80
CA ALA A 51 15.40 -1.35 -13.10
C ALA A 51 13.98 -0.77 -12.98
N PRO A 52 13.36 -0.32 -14.08
CA PRO A 52 11.96 0.07 -14.09
C PRO A 52 11.07 -1.00 -13.45
N ALA A 53 10.06 -0.56 -12.71
CA ALA A 53 9.12 -1.48 -12.07
C ALA A 53 8.40 -2.34 -13.12
N VAL A 54 8.15 -3.60 -12.78
CA VAL A 54 7.43 -4.54 -13.65
C VAL A 54 6.01 -4.70 -13.12
N LEU A 55 5.03 -4.63 -14.01
CA LEU A 55 3.62 -4.78 -13.66
C LEU A 55 3.26 -6.27 -13.63
N ILE A 56 2.90 -6.78 -12.45
CA ILE A 56 2.58 -8.18 -12.20
C ILE A 56 1.06 -8.32 -11.99
N PRO A 57 0.35 -9.17 -12.75
CA PRO A 57 -1.07 -9.46 -12.52
C PRO A 57 -1.26 -10.20 -11.19
N SER A 58 -2.31 -9.84 -10.44
CA SER A 58 -2.68 -10.54 -9.20
C SER A 58 -3.61 -11.73 -9.43
N GLY A 59 -4.23 -11.84 -10.61
CA GLY A 59 -5.23 -12.87 -10.92
C GLY A 59 -6.61 -12.62 -10.31
N ILE A 60 -6.85 -11.48 -9.66
CA ILE A 60 -8.15 -11.11 -9.09
C ILE A 60 -8.62 -9.74 -9.56
N ALA A 61 -9.94 -9.56 -9.62
CA ALA A 61 -10.60 -8.26 -9.57
C ALA A 61 -11.47 -8.18 -8.32
N LEU A 62 -11.67 -6.97 -7.82
CA LEU A 62 -12.54 -6.69 -6.66
C LEU A 62 -13.61 -5.70 -7.07
N LEU A 63 -14.79 -5.76 -6.44
CA LEU A 63 -15.76 -4.69 -6.47
C LEU A 63 -16.24 -4.45 -5.04
N MET A 64 -15.84 -3.31 -4.47
CA MET A 64 -16.24 -2.94 -3.10
C MET A 64 -17.65 -2.33 -3.09
N ASN A 65 -18.04 -1.63 -4.16
CA ASN A 65 -19.36 -1.02 -4.35
C ASN A 65 -19.83 -0.16 -3.14
N ASP A 66 -18.87 0.49 -2.48
CA ASP A 66 -19.11 1.33 -1.31
C ASP A 66 -18.26 2.59 -1.41
N PRO A 67 -18.87 3.78 -1.60
CA PRO A 67 -18.14 5.03 -1.76
C PRO A 67 -17.34 5.46 -0.52
N TYR A 68 -17.48 4.78 0.62
CA TYR A 68 -16.76 5.05 1.86
C TYR A 68 -15.71 3.99 2.19
N MET A 69 -15.39 3.13 1.23
CA MET A 69 -14.32 2.13 1.31
C MET A 69 -13.28 2.37 0.22
N ALA A 70 -12.03 2.06 0.55
CA ALA A 70 -10.98 1.84 -0.45
C ALA A 70 -10.13 0.65 -0.01
N ALA A 71 -9.33 0.11 -0.93
CA ALA A 71 -8.26 -0.81 -0.57
C ALA A 71 -6.90 -0.17 -0.87
N VAL A 72 -5.92 -0.40 0.00
CA VAL A 72 -4.54 0.01 -0.21
C VAL A 72 -3.66 -1.20 -0.47
N LEU A 73 -2.95 -1.17 -1.59
CA LEU A 73 -1.93 -2.13 -1.95
C LEU A 73 -0.60 -1.71 -1.30
N LEU A 74 -0.03 -2.61 -0.51
CA LEU A 74 1.18 -2.40 0.27
C LEU A 74 2.22 -3.49 -0.04
N ALA A 75 3.49 -3.13 0.09
CA ALA A 75 4.57 -4.11 0.10
C ALA A 75 4.45 -5.02 1.34
N ARG A 76 4.86 -6.29 1.21
CA ARG A 76 4.99 -7.20 2.35
C ARG A 76 6.24 -6.84 3.13
N SER A 77 6.13 -6.61 4.44
CA SER A 77 7.22 -6.09 5.27
C SER A 77 8.51 -6.92 5.16
N GLY A 78 8.39 -8.25 5.17
CA GLY A 78 9.52 -9.17 5.03
C GLY A 78 10.23 -9.04 3.67
N LEU A 79 9.48 -8.95 2.57
CA LEU A 79 10.04 -8.79 1.23
C LEU A 79 10.67 -7.40 1.05
N GLY A 80 10.00 -6.34 1.54
CA GLY A 80 10.50 -4.97 1.44
C GLY A 80 11.75 -4.70 2.29
N HIS A 81 11.84 -5.31 3.48
CA HIS A 81 13.00 -5.15 4.36
C HIS A 81 14.15 -6.07 3.96
N LYS A 82 13.91 -7.37 3.78
CA LYS A 82 14.98 -8.37 3.58
C LYS A 82 15.45 -8.46 2.13
N LYS A 83 14.55 -8.29 1.16
CA LYS A 83 14.86 -8.46 -0.27
C LYS A 83 14.81 -7.14 -1.05
N GLY A 84 14.30 -6.06 -0.45
CA GLY A 84 14.14 -4.76 -1.13
C GLY A 84 13.01 -4.73 -2.17
N LEU A 85 12.13 -5.73 -2.20
CA LEU A 85 10.97 -5.73 -3.08
C LEU A 85 9.87 -4.83 -2.50
N ILE A 86 9.57 -3.74 -3.20
CA ILE A 86 8.53 -2.79 -2.85
C ILE A 86 7.62 -2.51 -4.06
N LEU A 87 6.66 -1.62 -3.89
CA LEU A 87 5.80 -1.15 -4.97
C LEU A 87 6.41 0.07 -5.66
N GLY A 88 6.42 0.10 -6.99
CA GLY A 88 6.96 1.21 -7.78
C GLY A 88 6.22 2.53 -7.54
N GLN A 89 4.92 2.47 -7.30
CA GLN A 89 4.06 3.60 -6.94
C GLN A 89 4.02 3.89 -5.43
N SER A 90 4.85 3.23 -4.63
CA SER A 90 4.85 3.21 -3.16
C SER A 90 3.61 2.57 -2.53
N VAL A 91 2.43 3.17 -2.70
CA VAL A 91 1.14 2.66 -2.22
C VAL A 91 0.17 2.69 -3.38
N GLY A 92 -0.45 1.57 -3.70
CA GLY A 92 -1.56 1.54 -4.66
C GLY A 92 -2.85 1.88 -3.92
N LEU A 93 -3.63 2.84 -4.41
CA LEU A 93 -5.01 3.05 -3.97
C LEU A 93 -5.93 2.36 -4.98
N ILE A 94 -6.84 1.52 -4.49
CA ILE A 94 -7.86 0.86 -5.29
C ILE A 94 -9.20 1.49 -4.92
N ASP A 95 -9.83 2.13 -5.91
CA ASP A 95 -11.12 2.78 -5.78
C ASP A 95 -12.26 1.74 -5.65
N ALA A 96 -13.34 2.13 -5.00
CA ALA A 96 -14.44 1.22 -4.68
C ALA A 96 -15.21 0.69 -5.91
N ASP A 97 -15.14 1.41 -7.03
CA ASP A 97 -15.78 1.12 -8.31
C ASP A 97 -14.79 0.56 -9.36
N TYR A 98 -13.52 0.36 -8.99
CA TYR A 98 -12.55 -0.29 -9.87
C TYR A 98 -12.79 -1.81 -9.89
N ALA A 99 -13.34 -2.32 -10.99
CA ALA A 99 -13.75 -3.72 -11.13
C ALA A 99 -12.87 -4.56 -12.06
N ASP A 100 -11.70 -4.04 -12.46
CA ASP A 100 -10.75 -4.77 -13.30
C ASP A 100 -9.64 -5.40 -12.45
N GLN A 101 -8.75 -6.16 -13.10
CA GLN A 101 -7.66 -6.87 -12.46
C GLN A 101 -6.75 -5.94 -11.66
N ILE A 102 -6.47 -6.30 -10.41
CA ILE A 102 -5.47 -5.58 -9.61
C ILE A 102 -4.08 -5.96 -10.11
N TYR A 103 -3.25 -4.95 -10.35
CA TYR A 103 -1.86 -5.13 -10.73
C TYR A 103 -0.90 -4.67 -9.63
N ILE A 104 0.24 -5.34 -9.56
CA ILE A 104 1.30 -5.12 -8.59
C ILE A 104 2.50 -4.57 -9.35
N SER A 105 2.77 -3.27 -9.26
CA SER A 105 3.97 -2.67 -9.84
C SER A 105 5.15 -2.99 -8.93
N ALA A 106 5.85 -4.08 -9.23
CA ALA A 106 6.94 -4.63 -8.43
C ALA A 106 8.25 -3.93 -8.77
N TRP A 107 8.92 -3.38 -7.76
CA TRP A 107 10.21 -2.70 -7.91
C TRP A 107 11.24 -3.23 -6.92
N LEU A 108 12.42 -3.57 -7.41
CA LEU A 108 13.55 -4.00 -6.59
C LEU A 108 14.43 -2.79 -6.26
N ARG A 109 14.22 -2.21 -5.08
CA ARG A 109 14.87 -0.96 -4.65
C ARG A 109 16.31 -1.13 -4.17
N THR A 110 16.87 -2.34 -4.21
CA THR A 110 18.24 -2.58 -3.77
C THR A 110 19.23 -1.77 -4.63
N PRO A 111 20.42 -1.39 -4.11
CA PRO A 111 21.40 -0.64 -4.88
C PRO A 111 21.85 -1.36 -6.16
N PRO A 112 22.31 -0.62 -7.19
CA PRO A 112 22.97 -1.22 -8.35
C PRO A 112 24.11 -2.17 -7.93
N GLY A 113 24.24 -3.30 -8.62
CA GLY A 113 25.24 -4.33 -8.31
C GLY A 113 24.81 -5.33 -7.22
N SER A 114 23.64 -5.16 -6.61
CA SER A 114 23.04 -6.18 -5.74
C SER A 114 22.61 -7.41 -6.53
N ALA A 115 22.37 -8.54 -5.84
CA ALA A 115 21.79 -9.71 -6.48
C ALA A 115 20.37 -9.42 -7.01
N PRO A 116 19.98 -9.99 -8.17
CA PRO A 116 18.62 -9.90 -8.65
C PRO A 116 17.66 -10.69 -7.75
N LEU A 117 16.37 -10.39 -7.87
CA LEU A 117 15.30 -11.13 -7.22
C LEU A 117 14.50 -11.91 -8.25
N VAL A 118 14.39 -13.22 -8.09
CA VAL A 118 13.46 -14.05 -8.85
C VAL A 118 12.14 -14.13 -8.10
N ILE A 119 11.04 -13.84 -8.79
CA ILE A 119 9.67 -14.06 -8.36
C ILE A 119 9.16 -15.30 -9.09
N GLU A 120 8.72 -16.30 -8.34
CA GLU A 120 8.14 -17.53 -8.89
C GLU A 120 6.64 -17.38 -9.14
N PRO A 121 6.05 -18.12 -10.11
CA PRO A 121 4.60 -18.24 -10.23
C PRO A 121 3.95 -18.61 -8.89
N GLY A 122 2.93 -17.85 -8.48
CA GLY A 122 2.22 -18.08 -7.23
C GLY A 122 2.94 -17.54 -5.98
N ASP A 123 4.09 -16.87 -6.09
CA ASP A 123 4.68 -16.19 -4.94
C ASP A 123 3.76 -15.08 -4.41
N ARG A 124 3.65 -14.96 -3.09
CA ARG A 124 2.93 -13.85 -2.45
C ARG A 124 3.83 -12.61 -2.41
N VAL A 125 3.54 -11.60 -3.23
CA VAL A 125 4.45 -10.46 -3.46
C VAL A 125 3.97 -9.11 -2.93
N ALA A 126 2.67 -8.95 -2.70
CA ALA A 126 2.06 -7.75 -2.12
C ALA A 126 0.91 -8.12 -1.17
N GLN A 127 0.30 -7.13 -0.54
CA GLN A 127 -0.88 -7.32 0.31
C GLN A 127 -1.87 -6.17 0.16
N LEU A 128 -3.17 -6.45 0.26
CA LEU A 128 -4.24 -5.45 0.30
C LEU A 128 -4.74 -5.25 1.73
N VAL A 129 -5.05 -4.01 2.08
CA VAL A 129 -5.75 -3.65 3.33
C VAL A 129 -6.95 -2.78 2.97
N PHE A 130 -8.14 -3.17 3.44
CA PHE A 130 -9.36 -2.36 3.27
C PHE A 130 -9.42 -1.29 4.35
N VAL A 131 -9.73 -0.06 3.95
CA VAL A 131 -9.76 1.10 4.85
C VAL A 131 -11.04 1.91 4.64
N PRO A 132 -11.64 2.45 5.72
CA PRO A 132 -12.67 3.45 5.58
C PRO A 132 -12.06 4.75 5.07
N ILE A 133 -12.79 5.46 4.19
CA ILE A 133 -12.39 6.77 3.68
C ILE A 133 -13.48 7.82 3.95
N LEU A 134 -13.05 9.09 4.02
CA LEU A 134 -13.94 10.24 4.03
C LEU A 134 -13.99 10.87 2.64
N ARG A 135 -15.16 11.38 2.27
CA ARG A 135 -15.37 12.15 1.02
C ARG A 135 -15.86 13.56 1.37
N PRO A 136 -14.98 14.47 1.82
CA PRO A 136 -15.39 15.81 2.22
C PRO A 136 -15.83 16.66 1.02
N ALA A 137 -16.82 17.52 1.22
CA ALA A 137 -17.12 18.58 0.27
C ALA A 137 -16.12 19.74 0.45
N LEU A 138 -15.43 20.10 -0.62
CA LEU A 138 -14.47 21.21 -0.59
C LEU A 138 -15.22 22.55 -0.73
N ARG A 139 -14.86 23.53 0.10
CA ARG A 139 -15.35 24.92 0.02
C ARG A 139 -14.19 25.86 -0.23
N VAL A 140 -14.21 26.55 -1.37
CA VAL A 140 -13.21 27.56 -1.73
C VAL A 140 -13.46 28.83 -0.90
N VAL A 141 -12.41 29.40 -0.29
CA VAL A 141 -12.47 30.59 0.57
C VAL A 141 -11.28 31.51 0.28
N GLU A 142 -11.47 32.82 0.47
CA GLU A 142 -10.38 33.80 0.38
C GLU A 142 -9.47 33.77 1.62
N ALA A 143 -10.02 33.41 2.78
CA ALA A 143 -9.29 33.21 4.03
C ALA A 143 -9.92 32.09 4.88
N PHE A 144 -9.12 31.39 5.68
CA PHE A 144 -9.61 30.37 6.61
C PHE A 144 -10.39 31.00 7.78
N SER A 145 -11.43 30.32 8.27
CA SER A 145 -12.32 30.83 9.30
C SER A 145 -11.75 30.80 10.73
N SER A 146 -10.57 30.22 10.93
CA SER A 146 -9.94 30.07 12.24
C SER A 146 -8.43 29.94 12.11
N GLU A 147 -7.69 30.58 13.02
CA GLU A 147 -6.27 30.33 13.22
C GLU A 147 -6.06 29.06 14.07
N THR A 148 -4.91 28.40 13.89
CA THR A 148 -4.55 27.22 14.69
C THR A 148 -3.22 27.45 15.39
N GLY A 149 -2.97 26.75 16.50
CA GLY A 149 -1.71 26.87 17.24
C GLY A 149 -0.45 26.47 16.45
N ARG A 150 -0.60 25.70 15.35
CA ARG A 150 0.49 25.39 14.41
C ARG A 150 0.70 26.51 13.37
N GLY A 151 -0.32 27.31 13.10
CA GLY A 151 -0.29 28.38 12.10
C GLY A 151 0.19 27.88 10.73
N LEU A 152 1.09 28.64 10.10
CA LEU A 152 1.73 28.33 8.82
C LEU A 152 2.96 27.39 8.93
N GLY A 153 3.23 26.82 10.10
CA GLY A 153 4.41 25.98 10.33
C GLY A 153 4.31 24.58 9.69
N GLY A 154 4.93 24.39 8.53
CA GLY A 154 5.19 23.08 7.88
C GLY A 154 6.69 22.69 7.90
N PHE A 155 7.05 21.50 7.40
CA PHE A 155 8.45 21.08 7.19
C PHE A 155 9.37 21.03 8.43
N GLY A 156 9.02 20.24 9.45
CA GLY A 156 9.92 20.02 10.59
C GLY A 156 9.92 21.14 11.65
N SER A 157 8.87 21.96 11.69
CA SER A 157 8.67 23.04 12.68
C SER A 157 8.61 22.58 14.15
N THR A 158 8.60 21.28 14.43
CA THR A 158 8.70 20.70 15.78
C THR A 158 10.09 20.16 16.13
N GLY A 159 11.05 20.25 15.19
CA GLY A 159 12.46 19.84 15.37
C GLY A 159 12.66 18.32 15.53
N TYR A 160 13.70 17.78 14.86
CA TYR A 160 14.37 16.60 15.39
C TYR A 160 15.23 17.09 16.56
N GLY A 161 14.95 16.62 17.77
CA GLY A 161 15.72 17.00 18.95
C GLY A 161 17.21 16.74 18.75
N SER A 162 18.00 17.82 18.71
CA SER A 162 19.41 17.79 19.06
C SER A 162 19.56 18.59 20.35
N ALA A 163 20.14 17.94 21.34
CA ALA A 163 20.27 18.42 22.70
C ALA A 163 20.99 19.78 22.78
N ALA A 164 20.66 20.50 23.85
CA ALA A 164 21.17 21.81 24.21
C ALA A 164 22.69 21.99 24.03
N THR A 165 23.08 23.01 23.27
CA THR A 165 24.31 23.76 23.57
C THR A 165 23.91 25.01 24.34
N ARG A 166 24.10 24.97 25.67
CA ARG A 166 24.19 26.19 26.48
C ARG A 166 25.36 26.99 25.94
N SER A 167 25.11 28.21 25.46
CA SER A 167 26.19 29.16 25.20
C SER A 167 26.65 29.75 26.54
N PRO A 168 27.96 29.86 26.81
CA PRO A 168 28.46 30.46 28.03
C PRO A 168 28.26 31.99 27.99
N ALA A 169 28.00 32.56 29.16
CA ALA A 169 27.96 34.00 29.37
C ALA A 169 29.33 34.65 29.16
N SER A 170 29.35 35.78 28.45
CA SER A 170 30.31 36.91 28.58
C SER A 170 29.81 38.03 27.67
N LYS A 171 29.72 39.33 28.02
CA LYS A 171 30.14 40.15 29.15
C LYS A 171 29.02 41.14 29.46
#